data_AF-A0A7Y2G7J1-F1
#
_entry.id   AF-A0A7Y2G7J1-F1
#
_cell.length_a   1.000
_cell.length_b   1.000
_cell.length_c   1.000
_cell.angle_alpha   90.00
_cell.angle_beta   90.00
_cell.angle_gamma   90.00
#
_symmetry.space_group_name_H-M   'P 1'
#
loop_
_entity.id
_entity.type
_entity.pdbx_description
1 polymer ?
#
loop_
_entity_poly.entity_id
_entity_poly.type
_entity_poly.pdbx_seq_one_letter_code
_entity_poly.pdbx_strand_id
1 'polypeptide(L)'
;DHDAAEHGTDIWIHDLDTGETRPLVADAGDQWDACWGPDGTSVYYVSDESGTRDLMRFSLRDGESERLTALVGGADSPTVARNGERLLFTAFDKGSWGLVLVEKPGEMKTCRAEPVTFWERPWDGHTPPEEEPADDVADDATDDVIVVADASGDGTTDAPATDAPATDAPATDEPSVGDELAAATITDEPSDPYETDYRPRFRSEWINGAFFYDGFGASAALSTSIADILGNHRVDLGANLFRDVTNTDASLRYSYLARRVDWSAGVFHVKDFYVADRTTLGQPLGEEGEDSYFSERRWGGLISASYPLHTFRRVGVDLTALEVRREILDQVDGTEPLPELTQGRLLLPRVHHSTDNTLWGWTGPVQGRRSIMSFEHSVPLSGERLSYGTAVGDWRQYWRTGEYVVAVRGFAAWSFGKDPQQFQLGGPNTIRGYERQQFRGRHAALVTAEFRYPFLEYVKLGWPFRSAFGGIRGDLFVDVGAAFDEAEDFRAFGRPPGDRAGLQDLRVGFGVGARARIAYLPLRIDVGWPTTLSRVGEPVWHFTIAPEF
;
A
#
# COMPACT_ATOMS: atom_id res chain seq x y z
N ASP A 1 -31.97 25.99 6.63
CA ASP A 1 -31.98 26.01 8.09
C ASP A 1 -31.08 24.92 8.63
N HIS A 2 -30.10 25.34 9.42
CA HIS A 2 -29.18 24.50 10.17
C HIS A 2 -29.73 24.40 11.59
N ASP A 3 -30.15 23.22 12.02
CA ASP A 3 -30.13 22.84 13.43
C ASP A 3 -29.31 21.55 13.52
N ALA A 4 -28.01 21.76 13.78
CA ALA A 4 -27.05 20.73 14.11
C ALA A 4 -27.24 20.36 15.58
N ALA A 5 -27.87 19.20 15.83
CA ALA A 5 -27.78 18.51 17.10
C ALA A 5 -26.75 17.38 16.95
N GLU A 6 -25.67 17.48 17.73
CA GLU A 6 -24.78 16.42 18.22
C GLU A 6 -24.39 15.30 17.22
N HIS A 7 -23.27 15.53 16.54
CA HIS A 7 -22.74 14.78 15.40
C HIS A 7 -22.47 13.28 15.65
N GLY A 8 -23.32 12.45 15.05
CA GLY A 8 -23.00 11.10 14.56
C GLY A 8 -23.22 11.00 13.04
N THR A 9 -22.82 9.88 12.43
CA THR A 9 -23.15 9.50 11.04
C THR A 9 -24.47 8.74 11.05
N ASP A 10 -25.46 9.19 10.29
CA ASP A 10 -26.78 8.56 10.24
C ASP A 10 -27.02 7.81 8.92
N ILE A 11 -27.97 6.85 8.91
CA ILE A 11 -28.44 6.24 7.66
C ILE A 11 -29.65 7.01 7.14
N TRP A 12 -29.58 7.45 5.88
CA TRP A 12 -30.65 8.18 5.19
C TRP A 12 -31.26 7.34 4.08
N ILE A 13 -32.55 7.53 3.83
CA ILE A 13 -33.26 6.94 2.69
C ILE A 13 -33.68 8.06 1.73
N HIS A 14 -33.45 7.82 0.43
CA HIS A 14 -33.83 8.71 -0.64
C HIS A 14 -34.86 8.00 -1.53
N ASP A 15 -36.02 8.63 -1.67
CA ASP A 15 -37.11 8.16 -2.51
C ASP A 15 -36.90 8.70 -3.93
N LEU A 16 -36.80 7.80 -4.92
CA LEU A 16 -36.44 8.16 -6.29
C LEU A 16 -37.61 8.77 -7.08
N ASP A 17 -38.85 8.48 -6.70
CA ASP A 17 -40.05 8.94 -7.40
C ASP A 17 -40.44 10.36 -6.96
N THR A 18 -40.36 10.60 -5.65
CA THR A 18 -40.69 11.89 -5.03
C THR A 18 -39.49 12.83 -4.92
N GLY A 19 -38.27 12.28 -4.96
CA GLY A 19 -37.03 13.03 -4.72
C GLY A 19 -36.82 13.44 -3.27
N GLU A 20 -37.62 12.91 -2.33
CA GLU A 20 -37.53 13.21 -0.90
C GLU A 20 -36.37 12.44 -0.25
N THR A 21 -35.67 13.09 0.68
CA THR A 21 -34.61 12.47 1.49
C THR A 21 -34.96 12.63 2.96
N ARG A 22 -35.02 11.52 3.69
CA ARG A 22 -35.35 11.51 5.12
C ARG A 22 -34.42 10.58 5.90
N PRO A 23 -34.17 10.84 7.20
CA PRO A 23 -33.40 9.92 8.02
C PRO A 23 -34.15 8.59 8.11
N LEU A 24 -33.41 7.49 8.04
CA LEU A 24 -33.91 6.13 8.24
C LEU A 24 -33.55 5.62 9.63
N VAL A 25 -32.29 5.83 10.04
CA VAL A 25 -31.78 5.53 11.38
C VAL A 25 -30.95 6.72 11.82
N ALA A 26 -31.24 7.26 13.00
CA ALA A 26 -30.59 8.43 13.60
C ALA A 26 -30.52 8.26 15.13
N ASP A 27 -29.87 7.17 15.56
CA ASP A 27 -29.78 6.75 16.95
C ASP A 27 -28.53 7.35 17.64
N ALA A 28 -28.35 7.10 18.94
CA ALA A 28 -27.24 7.64 19.73
C ALA A 28 -25.91 6.92 19.43
N GLY A 29 -25.36 7.09 18.23
CA GLY A 29 -24.08 6.54 17.79
C GLY A 29 -23.80 6.89 16.32
N ASP A 30 -22.69 6.42 15.77
CA ASP A 30 -22.43 6.45 14.34
C ASP A 30 -22.97 5.16 13.67
N GLN A 31 -23.59 5.32 12.51
CA GLN A 31 -24.09 4.27 11.65
C GLN A 31 -23.46 4.29 10.25
N TRP A 32 -23.07 3.12 9.73
CA TRP A 32 -22.47 2.99 8.40
C TRP A 32 -22.74 1.62 7.76
N ASP A 33 -22.19 1.41 6.56
CA ASP A 33 -22.22 0.17 5.79
C ASP A 33 -23.61 -0.46 5.62
N ALA A 34 -24.62 0.39 5.39
CA ALA A 34 -25.99 -0.08 5.21
C ALA A 34 -26.15 -0.90 3.91
N CYS A 35 -26.84 -2.04 4.01
CA CYS A 35 -27.29 -2.81 2.85
C CYS A 35 -28.74 -3.27 3.02
N TRP A 36 -29.43 -3.36 1.89
CA TRP A 36 -30.81 -3.84 1.84
C TRP A 36 -30.88 -5.35 2.08
N GLY A 37 -31.83 -5.75 2.91
CA GLY A 37 -32.33 -7.12 2.91
C GLY A 37 -33.06 -7.40 1.59
N PRO A 38 -33.00 -8.65 1.08
CA PRO A 38 -33.69 -9.03 -0.16
C PRO A 38 -35.21 -9.03 -0.02
N ASP A 39 -35.74 -8.94 1.19
CA ASP A 39 -37.15 -8.73 1.49
C ASP A 39 -37.63 -7.31 1.15
N GLY A 40 -36.72 -6.37 0.87
CA GLY A 40 -37.04 -4.96 0.60
C GLY A 40 -37.63 -4.22 1.80
N THR A 41 -37.77 -4.89 2.94
CA THR A 41 -38.37 -4.36 4.16
C THR A 41 -37.42 -4.35 5.36
N SER A 42 -36.18 -4.80 5.17
CA SER A 42 -35.13 -4.77 6.18
C SER A 42 -33.88 -4.05 5.67
N VAL A 43 -33.18 -3.35 6.54
CA VAL A 43 -31.86 -2.75 6.27
C VAL A 43 -30.87 -3.24 7.32
N TYR A 44 -29.78 -3.86 6.89
CA TYR A 44 -28.67 -4.25 7.76
C TYR A 44 -27.66 -3.12 7.77
N TYR A 45 -27.13 -2.76 8.93
CA TYR A 45 -26.18 -1.66 9.06
C TYR A 45 -25.29 -1.89 10.28
N VAL A 46 -24.21 -1.13 10.39
CA VAL A 46 -23.32 -1.20 11.56
C VAL A 46 -23.57 0.01 12.44
N SER A 47 -23.65 -0.19 13.76
CA SER A 47 -23.75 0.89 14.76
C SER A 47 -22.69 0.74 15.84
N ASP A 48 -22.15 1.84 16.33
CA ASP A 48 -21.25 1.88 17.50
C ASP A 48 -21.91 2.35 18.79
N GLU A 49 -23.23 2.58 18.79
CA GLU A 49 -24.04 3.01 19.95
C GLU A 49 -23.78 2.15 21.20
N SER A 50 -23.47 0.87 21.01
CA SER A 50 -23.24 -0.08 22.09
C SER A 50 -21.83 0.04 22.74
N GLY A 51 -20.97 0.93 22.23
CA GLY A 51 -19.57 1.11 22.60
C GLY A 51 -18.57 0.25 21.80
N THR A 52 -19.08 -0.64 20.94
CA THR A 52 -18.31 -1.38 19.92
C THR A 52 -19.15 -1.47 18.64
N ARG A 53 -18.50 -1.76 17.51
CA ARG A 53 -19.18 -1.85 16.21
C ARG A 53 -19.99 -3.12 16.12
N ASP A 54 -21.30 -3.01 16.04
CA ASP A 54 -22.20 -4.14 15.94
C ASP A 54 -23.04 -4.09 14.68
N LEU A 55 -23.31 -5.27 14.13
CA LEU A 55 -24.30 -5.43 13.10
C LEU A 55 -25.70 -5.30 13.70
N MET A 56 -26.50 -4.48 13.04
CA MET A 56 -27.87 -4.15 13.37
C MET A 56 -28.78 -4.47 12.18
N ARG A 57 -30.07 -4.66 12.44
CA ARG A 57 -31.12 -4.83 11.43
C ARG A 57 -32.28 -3.90 11.74
N PHE A 58 -32.54 -2.95 10.85
CA PHE A 58 -33.70 -2.06 10.88
C PHE A 58 -34.87 -2.67 10.10
N SER A 59 -36.05 -2.69 10.69
CA SER A 59 -37.31 -3.08 10.03
C SER A 59 -38.05 -1.84 9.54
N LEU A 60 -38.29 -1.73 8.24
CA LEU A 60 -39.13 -0.66 7.66
C LEU A 60 -40.62 -0.82 8.01
N ARG A 61 -41.05 -2.02 8.40
CA ARG A 61 -42.43 -2.29 8.80
C ARG A 61 -42.74 -1.72 10.17
N ASP A 62 -41.80 -1.90 11.08
CA ASP A 62 -42.01 -1.60 12.50
C ASP A 62 -41.31 -0.29 12.92
N GLY A 63 -40.34 0.18 12.12
CA GLY A 63 -39.55 1.37 12.42
C GLY A 63 -38.51 1.16 13.52
N GLU A 64 -38.13 -0.10 13.78
CA GLU A 64 -37.32 -0.50 14.93
C GLU A 64 -36.02 -1.19 14.49
N SER A 65 -34.96 -0.98 15.27
CA SER A 65 -33.64 -1.57 15.08
C SER A 65 -33.39 -2.74 16.04
N GLU A 66 -32.90 -3.86 15.52
CA GLU A 66 -32.49 -5.03 16.30
C GLU A 66 -30.97 -5.23 16.23
N ARG A 67 -30.33 -5.43 17.39
CA ARG A 67 -28.90 -5.77 17.47
C ARG A 67 -28.65 -7.25 17.19
N LEU A 68 -27.84 -7.54 16.17
CA LEU A 68 -27.53 -8.89 15.71
C LEU A 68 -26.21 -9.45 16.28
N THR A 69 -25.23 -8.60 16.60
CA THR A 69 -23.92 -9.02 17.13
C THR A 69 -23.55 -8.34 18.44
N ALA A 70 -22.57 -8.92 19.15
CA ALA A 70 -21.92 -8.33 20.31
C ALA A 70 -20.44 -8.75 20.36
N LEU A 71 -19.70 -8.44 19.30
CA LEU A 71 -18.32 -8.89 19.12
C LEU A 71 -17.34 -7.90 19.76
N VAL A 72 -16.40 -8.42 20.55
CA VAL A 72 -15.37 -7.59 21.21
C VAL A 72 -14.48 -6.87 20.20
N GLY A 73 -14.22 -7.48 19.04
CA GLY A 73 -13.45 -6.86 17.94
C GLY A 73 -14.29 -6.09 16.92
N GLY A 74 -15.62 -6.09 17.08
CA GLY A 74 -16.58 -5.47 16.18
C GLY A 74 -16.89 -6.26 14.90
N ALA A 75 -17.98 -5.86 14.23
CA ALA A 75 -18.45 -6.35 12.93
C ALA A 75 -18.57 -5.18 11.94
N ASP A 76 -18.21 -5.41 10.67
CA ASP A 76 -18.26 -4.40 9.59
C ASP A 76 -18.70 -4.99 8.25
N SER A 77 -19.14 -4.11 7.33
CA SER A 77 -19.40 -4.41 5.92
C SER A 77 -20.33 -5.61 5.67
N PRO A 78 -21.58 -5.58 6.18
CA PRO A 78 -22.55 -6.64 5.92
C PRO A 78 -22.97 -6.69 4.46
N THR A 79 -23.19 -7.90 3.96
CA THR A 79 -23.84 -8.15 2.68
C THR A 79 -24.75 -9.36 2.79
N VAL A 80 -26.00 -9.20 2.37
CA VAL A 80 -27.01 -10.27 2.38
C VAL A 80 -27.13 -10.86 0.99
N ALA A 81 -27.14 -12.18 0.89
CA ALA A 81 -27.38 -12.87 -0.37
C ALA A 81 -28.80 -12.57 -0.90
N ARG A 82 -28.96 -12.53 -2.22
CA ARG A 82 -30.26 -12.21 -2.87
C ARG A 82 -31.40 -13.14 -2.44
N ASN A 83 -31.10 -14.38 -2.07
CA ASN A 83 -32.10 -15.34 -1.60
C ASN A 83 -32.47 -15.16 -0.10
N GLY A 84 -31.79 -14.27 0.62
CA GLY A 84 -32.01 -14.01 2.05
C GLY A 84 -31.49 -15.09 2.99
N GLU A 85 -30.91 -16.17 2.45
CA GLU A 85 -30.48 -17.32 3.24
C GLU A 85 -29.07 -17.17 3.80
N ARG A 86 -28.31 -16.16 3.38
CA ARG A 86 -26.92 -15.96 3.81
C ARG A 86 -26.62 -14.50 4.06
N LEU A 87 -25.81 -14.24 5.07
CA LEU A 87 -25.26 -12.94 5.42
C LEU A 87 -23.75 -13.10 5.60
N LEU A 88 -22.97 -12.27 4.94
CA LEU A 88 -21.52 -12.19 5.08
C LEU A 88 -21.15 -10.86 5.72
N PHE A 89 -20.22 -10.85 6.66
CA PHE A 89 -19.64 -9.64 7.22
C PHE A 89 -18.18 -9.87 7.62
N THR A 90 -17.45 -8.80 7.93
CA THR A 90 -16.08 -8.88 8.45
C THR A 90 -16.07 -8.71 9.95
N ALA A 91 -15.23 -9.46 10.66
CA ALA A 91 -15.07 -9.33 12.10
C ALA A 91 -13.59 -9.47 12.50
N PHE A 92 -13.21 -8.83 13.59
CA PHE A 92 -11.88 -8.97 14.18
C PHE A 92 -11.89 -10.00 15.30
N ASP A 93 -11.18 -11.12 15.11
CA ASP A 93 -10.97 -12.16 16.12
C ASP A 93 -9.50 -12.58 16.18
N LYS A 94 -9.00 -12.90 17.38
CA LYS A 94 -7.63 -13.40 17.64
C LYS A 94 -6.49 -12.62 16.97
N GLY A 95 -6.65 -11.31 16.79
CA GLY A 95 -5.59 -10.45 16.22
C GLY A 95 -5.61 -10.33 14.70
N SER A 96 -6.65 -10.80 14.02
CA SER A 96 -6.81 -10.69 12.56
C SER A 96 -8.25 -10.40 12.16
N TRP A 97 -8.41 -9.73 11.01
CA TRP A 97 -9.69 -9.59 10.31
C TRP A 97 -10.03 -10.87 9.57
N GLY A 98 -11.27 -11.35 9.69
CA GLY A 98 -11.78 -12.51 8.98
C GLY A 98 -13.18 -12.28 8.42
N LEU A 99 -13.56 -13.11 7.45
CA LEU A 99 -14.91 -13.15 6.90
C LEU A 99 -15.77 -14.12 7.72
N VAL A 100 -16.96 -13.67 8.07
CA VAL A 100 -17.97 -14.43 8.80
C VAL A 100 -19.16 -14.64 7.89
N LEU A 101 -19.48 -15.91 7.64
CA LEU A 101 -20.69 -16.32 6.92
C LEU A 101 -21.72 -16.83 7.93
N VAL A 102 -22.92 -16.26 7.87
CA VAL A 102 -24.08 -16.68 8.64
C VAL A 102 -25.10 -17.29 7.68
N GLU A 103 -25.54 -18.50 7.97
CA GLU A 103 -26.68 -19.12 7.32
C GLU A 103 -27.96 -18.73 8.06
N LYS A 104 -29.03 -18.45 7.29
CA LYS A 104 -30.35 -18.03 7.77
C LYS A 104 -30.32 -16.79 8.68
N PRO A 105 -29.89 -15.61 8.18
CA PRO A 105 -29.85 -14.38 8.97
C PRO A 105 -31.21 -13.96 9.55
N GLY A 106 -32.33 -14.36 8.93
CA GLY A 106 -33.67 -14.14 9.47
C GLY A 106 -33.93 -14.81 10.83
N GLU A 107 -33.24 -15.91 11.13
CA GLU A 107 -33.35 -16.66 12.39
C GLU A 107 -32.38 -16.16 13.47
N MET A 108 -31.46 -15.23 13.13
CA MET A 108 -30.60 -14.60 14.13
C MET A 108 -31.46 -13.89 15.16
N LYS A 109 -31.34 -14.33 16.42
CA LYS A 109 -31.89 -13.64 17.59
C LYS A 109 -30.75 -13.20 18.50
N THR A 110 -31.04 -12.20 19.33
CA THR A 110 -30.09 -11.54 20.24
C THR A 110 -29.16 -12.52 20.95
N CYS A 111 -27.85 -12.37 20.71
CA CYS A 111 -26.73 -12.97 21.46
C CYS A 111 -26.70 -14.51 21.64
N ARG A 112 -26.34 -15.21 20.57
CA ARG A 112 -25.18 -16.13 20.58
C ARG A 112 -24.72 -16.33 19.13
N ALA A 113 -23.76 -15.53 18.70
CA ALA A 113 -22.88 -16.00 17.63
C ALA A 113 -22.14 -17.20 18.22
N GLU A 114 -22.57 -18.41 17.87
CA GLU A 114 -21.72 -19.58 18.04
C GLU A 114 -20.38 -19.31 17.32
N PRO A 115 -19.27 -19.93 17.75
CA PRO A 115 -17.99 -19.76 17.08
C PRO A 115 -18.18 -19.99 15.58
N VAL A 116 -18.07 -18.91 14.82
CA VAL A 116 -18.21 -18.98 13.37
C VAL A 116 -17.05 -19.83 12.87
N THR A 117 -17.36 -20.87 12.10
CA THR A 117 -16.36 -21.57 11.32
C THR A 117 -15.77 -20.60 10.30
N PHE A 118 -14.55 -20.13 10.57
CA PHE A 118 -13.73 -19.47 9.58
C PHE A 118 -13.51 -20.44 8.43
N TRP A 119 -14.00 -20.08 7.24
CA TRP A 119 -13.74 -20.87 6.04
C TRP A 119 -12.29 -20.64 5.62
N GLU A 120 -11.39 -21.50 6.12
CA GLU A 120 -10.08 -21.70 5.50
C GLU A 120 -10.25 -22.66 4.32
N ARG A 121 -10.66 -22.15 3.16
CA ARG A 121 -10.31 -22.85 1.91
C ARG A 121 -8.97 -22.28 1.43
N PRO A 122 -7.88 -23.07 1.45
CA PRO A 122 -6.71 -22.73 0.65
C PRO A 122 -7.20 -22.62 -0.79
N TRP A 123 -7.01 -21.46 -1.41
CA TRP A 123 -7.15 -21.34 -2.85
C TRP A 123 -6.15 -22.31 -3.49
N ASP A 124 -6.67 -23.32 -4.20
CA ASP A 124 -5.92 -24.45 -4.77
C ASP A 124 -5.27 -24.10 -6.12
N GLY A 125 -5.40 -22.85 -6.57
CA GLY A 125 -4.78 -22.36 -7.80
C GLY A 125 -5.51 -22.79 -9.07
N HIS A 126 -6.71 -23.36 -8.98
CA HIS A 126 -7.52 -23.65 -10.16
C HIS A 126 -8.30 -22.40 -10.59
N THR A 127 -8.19 -22.08 -11.88
CA THR A 127 -9.11 -21.17 -12.58
C THR A 127 -10.51 -21.79 -12.53
N PRO A 128 -11.58 -21.03 -12.25
CA PRO A 128 -12.94 -21.51 -12.49
C PRO A 128 -13.00 -22.04 -13.94
N PRO A 129 -13.68 -23.17 -14.20
CA PRO A 129 -13.82 -23.64 -15.56
C PRO A 129 -14.43 -22.52 -16.40
N GLU A 130 -13.89 -22.30 -17.61
CA GLU A 130 -14.52 -21.44 -18.60
C GLU A 130 -15.95 -21.97 -18.79
N GLU A 131 -16.96 -21.14 -18.51
CA GLU A 131 -18.32 -21.41 -18.95
C GLU A 131 -18.26 -21.48 -20.47
N GLU A 132 -18.29 -22.70 -21.01
CA GLU A 132 -18.59 -22.86 -22.43
C GLU A 132 -19.98 -22.25 -22.67
N PRO A 133 -20.15 -21.50 -23.77
CA PRO A 133 -21.44 -20.94 -24.10
C PRO A 133 -22.43 -22.09 -24.22
N ALA A 134 -23.52 -22.01 -23.47
CA ALA A 134 -24.60 -22.99 -23.54
C ALA A 134 -25.24 -22.90 -24.93
N ASP A 135 -24.78 -23.75 -25.85
CA ASP A 135 -25.52 -24.07 -27.06
C ASP A 135 -26.80 -24.83 -26.66
N ASP A 136 -27.92 -24.25 -27.05
CA ASP A 136 -29.27 -24.80 -27.20
C ASP A 136 -29.47 -26.25 -26.73
N VAL A 137 -29.98 -26.42 -25.51
CA VAL A 137 -30.70 -27.63 -25.12
C VAL A 137 -32.15 -27.26 -24.82
N ALA A 138 -33.00 -27.69 -25.75
CA ALA A 138 -34.43 -27.65 -25.67
C ALA A 138 -34.96 -28.32 -24.38
N ASP A 139 -36.01 -27.70 -23.86
CA ASP A 139 -37.15 -28.26 -23.13
C ASP A 139 -37.07 -29.74 -22.74
N ASP A 140 -37.25 -29.96 -21.44
CA ASP A 140 -37.96 -31.07 -20.78
C ASP A 140 -37.13 -31.77 -19.70
N ALA A 141 -37.32 -31.33 -18.44
CA ALA A 141 -37.00 -32.14 -17.27
C ALA A 141 -37.89 -31.70 -16.09
N THR A 142 -39.06 -32.34 -16.04
CA THR A 142 -39.88 -32.50 -14.85
C THR A 142 -39.18 -33.40 -13.82
N ASP A 143 -39.45 -33.11 -12.55
CA ASP A 143 -39.42 -33.98 -11.37
C ASP A 143 -38.16 -34.80 -11.05
N ASP A 144 -37.49 -34.38 -9.97
CA ASP A 144 -37.19 -35.31 -8.87
C ASP A 144 -37.29 -34.59 -7.52
N VAL A 145 -38.45 -34.79 -6.90
CA VAL A 145 -38.81 -34.35 -5.55
C VAL A 145 -38.38 -35.42 -4.55
N ILE A 146 -37.58 -35.05 -3.53
CA ILE A 146 -37.47 -35.84 -2.31
C ILE A 146 -38.53 -35.34 -1.32
N VAL A 147 -39.61 -36.11 -1.20
CA VAL A 147 -40.67 -35.96 -0.20
C VAL A 147 -40.22 -36.64 1.10
N VAL A 148 -40.33 -35.93 2.24
CA VAL A 148 -40.54 -36.55 3.55
C VAL A 148 -41.78 -35.92 4.17
N ALA A 149 -42.59 -36.81 4.74
CA ALA A 149 -44.03 -36.71 4.85
C ALA A 149 -44.57 -35.87 6.01
N ASP A 150 -45.82 -35.47 5.78
CA ASP A 150 -46.82 -34.89 6.66
C ASP A 150 -46.97 -35.57 8.03
N ALA A 151 -47.21 -34.73 9.05
CA ALA A 151 -47.82 -35.11 10.32
C ALA A 151 -48.71 -33.97 10.80
N SER A 152 -49.93 -33.92 10.25
CA SER A 152 -51.08 -33.29 10.88
C SER A 152 -51.39 -33.98 12.22
N GLY A 153 -51.48 -33.17 13.27
CA GLY A 153 -51.85 -33.57 14.63
C GLY A 153 -52.75 -32.51 15.24
N ASP A 154 -53.99 -32.91 15.45
CA ASP A 154 -55.17 -32.22 15.98
C ASP A 154 -54.95 -31.51 17.34
N GLY A 155 -55.65 -30.38 17.56
CA GLY A 155 -55.54 -29.57 18.78
C GLY A 155 -56.35 -28.26 18.73
N THR A 156 -57.59 -28.35 19.18
CA THR A 156 -58.70 -27.38 19.19
C THR A 156 -58.54 -26.12 20.09
N THR A 157 -59.16 -25.00 19.65
CA THR A 157 -59.95 -23.96 20.39
C THR A 157 -59.28 -23.17 21.55
N ASP A 158 -59.41 -21.85 21.77
CA ASP A 158 -60.56 -20.93 21.74
C ASP A 158 -60.08 -19.46 21.84
N ALA A 159 -60.74 -18.50 21.16
CA ALA A 159 -61.13 -17.16 21.69
C ALA A 159 -61.84 -16.30 20.61
N PRO A 160 -62.75 -15.36 20.99
CA PRO A 160 -64.03 -15.21 20.32
C PRO A 160 -64.14 -14.06 19.30
N ALA A 161 -65.11 -14.23 18.41
CA ALA A 161 -65.59 -13.26 17.44
C ALA A 161 -66.31 -12.06 18.08
N THR A 162 -66.11 -10.88 17.52
CA THR A 162 -67.07 -9.77 17.60
C THR A 162 -67.36 -9.22 16.21
N ASP A 163 -68.64 -9.25 15.88
CA ASP A 163 -69.29 -8.85 14.65
C ASP A 163 -69.01 -7.39 14.24
N ALA A 164 -68.69 -7.18 12.96
CA ALA A 164 -69.14 -6.02 12.20
C ALA A 164 -69.45 -6.44 10.76
N PRO A 165 -70.58 -6.00 10.18
CA PRO A 165 -71.12 -6.53 8.94
C PRO A 165 -70.29 -6.09 7.73
N ALA A 166 -69.98 -7.05 6.88
CA ALA A 166 -69.47 -6.83 5.54
C ALA A 166 -70.49 -6.03 4.71
N THR A 167 -70.06 -4.88 4.19
CA THR A 167 -70.64 -4.31 2.99
C THR A 167 -69.61 -4.42 1.88
N ASP A 168 -69.89 -5.34 0.96
CA ASP A 168 -69.24 -5.46 -0.35
C ASP A 168 -69.35 -4.13 -1.11
N ALA A 169 -68.20 -3.47 -1.29
CA ALA A 169 -67.93 -2.63 -2.44
C ALA A 169 -66.56 -3.08 -2.98
N PRO A 170 -66.44 -3.44 -4.26
CA PRO A 170 -65.17 -3.90 -4.82
C PRO A 170 -64.20 -2.73 -4.81
N ALA A 171 -63.14 -2.82 -4.01
CA ALA A 171 -61.99 -1.94 -4.17
C ALA A 171 -61.41 -2.24 -5.56
N THR A 172 -61.43 -1.22 -6.40
CA THR A 172 -60.76 -1.18 -7.69
C THR A 172 -59.28 -1.52 -7.51
N ASP A 173 -58.78 -2.40 -8.38
CA ASP A 173 -57.39 -2.85 -8.46
C ASP A 173 -56.41 -1.66 -8.35
N GLU A 174 -55.81 -1.51 -7.17
CA GLU A 174 -54.50 -0.87 -7.07
C GLU A 174 -53.47 -1.95 -7.43
N PRO A 175 -52.59 -1.72 -8.42
CA PRO A 175 -51.57 -2.70 -8.77
C PRO A 175 -50.66 -2.88 -7.56
N SER A 176 -50.49 -4.13 -7.15
CA SER A 176 -49.51 -4.47 -6.13
C SER A 176 -48.11 -4.24 -6.72
N VAL A 177 -47.16 -3.79 -5.90
CA VAL A 177 -45.73 -3.68 -6.28
C VAL A 177 -45.17 -5.03 -6.81
N GLY A 178 -45.85 -6.14 -6.52
CA GLY A 178 -45.56 -7.46 -7.10
C GLY A 178 -45.86 -7.60 -8.59
N ASP A 179 -46.84 -6.87 -9.14
CA ASP A 179 -47.23 -7.00 -10.55
C ASP A 179 -46.32 -6.18 -11.49
N GLU A 180 -45.78 -5.04 -11.04
CA GLU A 180 -44.78 -4.28 -11.82
C GLU A 180 -43.40 -4.97 -11.82
N LEU A 181 -43.01 -5.63 -10.73
CA LEU A 181 -41.78 -6.43 -10.67
C LEU A 181 -41.90 -7.77 -11.40
N ALA A 182 -43.10 -8.34 -11.52
CA ALA A 182 -43.34 -9.52 -12.35
C ALA A 182 -43.42 -9.19 -13.87
N ALA A 183 -43.78 -7.95 -14.23
CA ALA A 183 -43.76 -7.46 -15.60
C ALA A 183 -42.38 -7.02 -16.07
N ALA A 184 -41.41 -6.85 -15.17
CA ALA A 184 -39.99 -6.74 -15.50
C ALA A 184 -39.49 -8.10 -16.01
N THR A 185 -39.91 -8.43 -17.23
CA THR A 185 -39.21 -9.40 -18.04
C THR A 185 -37.81 -8.83 -18.16
N ILE A 186 -36.81 -9.46 -17.53
CA ILE A 186 -35.43 -9.29 -17.96
C ILE A 186 -35.46 -9.82 -19.39
N THR A 187 -35.67 -8.92 -20.33
CA THR A 187 -35.49 -9.25 -21.74
C THR A 187 -34.03 -9.65 -21.86
N ASP A 188 -33.77 -10.87 -22.29
CA ASP A 188 -32.45 -11.29 -22.79
C ASP A 188 -31.99 -10.47 -24.00
N GLU A 189 -32.71 -9.41 -24.38
CA GLU A 189 -32.12 -8.35 -25.17
C GLU A 189 -31.04 -7.68 -24.32
N PRO A 190 -29.74 -7.77 -24.72
CA PRO A 190 -28.72 -7.01 -24.06
C PRO A 190 -29.16 -5.55 -24.13
N SER A 191 -29.53 -4.97 -22.99
CA SER A 191 -29.71 -3.53 -22.91
C SER A 191 -28.43 -2.94 -23.48
N ASP A 192 -28.51 -2.21 -24.60
CA ASP A 192 -27.34 -1.53 -25.16
C ASP A 192 -26.64 -0.86 -23.97
N PRO A 193 -25.38 -1.24 -23.67
CA PRO A 193 -24.71 -0.70 -22.50
C PRO A 193 -24.81 0.81 -22.61
N TYR A 194 -25.16 1.48 -21.50
CA TYR A 194 -25.31 2.93 -21.46
C TYR A 194 -23.96 3.59 -21.84
N GLU A 195 -23.74 3.77 -23.14
CA GLU A 195 -22.54 4.36 -23.71
C GLU A 195 -22.69 5.88 -23.62
N THR A 196 -22.18 6.44 -22.53
CA THR A 196 -21.96 7.89 -22.46
C THR A 196 -20.55 8.22 -22.88
N ASP A 197 -20.39 9.28 -23.68
CA ASP A 197 -19.10 9.91 -23.88
C ASP A 197 -18.53 10.38 -22.53
N TYR A 198 -17.55 9.62 -22.01
CA TYR A 198 -16.90 9.97 -20.76
C TYR A 198 -16.13 11.29 -20.91
N ARG A 199 -16.48 12.28 -20.08
CA ARG A 199 -15.77 13.55 -19.97
C ARG A 199 -14.99 13.57 -18.65
N PRO A 200 -13.66 13.78 -18.67
CA PRO A 200 -12.86 13.82 -17.44
C PRO A 200 -13.40 14.85 -16.44
N ARG A 201 -13.69 14.40 -15.23
CA ARG A 201 -14.08 15.25 -14.09
C ARG A 201 -13.06 15.10 -12.99
N PHE A 202 -12.19 16.10 -12.86
CA PHE A 202 -11.09 16.07 -11.90
C PHE A 202 -11.54 16.29 -10.46
N ARG A 203 -10.96 15.52 -9.54
CA ARG A 203 -11.10 15.65 -8.10
C ARG A 203 -9.75 15.41 -7.44
N SER A 204 -9.52 16.06 -6.31
CA SER A 204 -8.35 15.77 -5.48
C SER A 204 -8.50 14.38 -4.89
N GLU A 205 -7.51 13.51 -5.08
CA GLU A 205 -7.49 12.18 -4.46
C GLU A 205 -6.91 12.23 -3.05
N TRP A 206 -5.81 12.99 -2.88
CA TRP A 206 -5.16 13.18 -1.60
C TRP A 206 -4.36 14.48 -1.61
N ILE A 207 -4.14 15.01 -0.41
CA ILE A 207 -3.26 16.15 -0.15
C ILE A 207 -2.38 15.76 1.04
N ASN A 208 -1.08 15.92 0.90
CA ASN A 208 -0.11 15.67 1.95
C ASN A 208 0.76 16.90 2.16
N GLY A 209 0.89 17.33 3.41
CA GLY A 209 1.79 18.40 3.81
C GLY A 209 2.76 17.89 4.86
N ALA A 210 4.00 18.35 4.79
CA ALA A 210 5.04 18.05 5.77
C ALA A 210 5.87 19.30 6.07
N PHE A 211 6.29 19.43 7.32
CA PHE A 211 7.24 20.46 7.74
C PHE A 211 8.53 19.77 8.16
N PHE A 212 9.65 20.28 7.68
CA PHE A 212 10.96 19.77 8.03
C PHE A 212 11.80 20.88 8.66
N TYR A 213 12.74 20.45 9.49
CA TYR A 213 13.77 21.29 10.04
C TYR A 213 15.07 20.51 10.05
N ASP A 214 16.10 21.06 9.42
CA ASP A 214 17.44 20.46 9.37
C ASP A 214 18.53 21.52 9.64
N GLY A 215 19.80 21.12 9.47
CA GLY A 215 20.95 22.02 9.65
C GLY A 215 20.97 23.21 8.68
N PHE A 216 20.20 23.16 7.60
CA PHE A 216 20.06 24.23 6.62
C PHE A 216 18.82 25.10 6.88
N GLY A 217 17.79 24.61 7.56
CA GLY A 217 16.70 25.44 8.08
C GLY A 217 15.34 24.76 8.04
N ALA A 218 14.28 25.58 8.13
CA ALA A 218 12.90 25.10 8.02
C ALA A 218 12.46 25.02 6.56
N SER A 219 11.78 23.93 6.21
CA SER A 219 11.05 23.78 4.95
C SER A 219 9.63 23.29 5.16
N ALA A 220 8.79 23.56 4.18
CA ALA A 220 7.42 23.07 4.13
C ALA A 220 7.16 22.48 2.76
N ALA A 221 6.87 21.17 2.72
CA ALA A 221 6.47 20.47 1.52
C ALA A 221 4.96 20.27 1.48
N LEU A 222 4.40 20.43 0.29
CA LEU A 222 3.04 20.11 -0.07
C LEU A 222 3.07 19.22 -1.32
N SER A 223 2.30 18.15 -1.31
CA SER A 223 2.06 17.33 -2.50
C SER A 223 0.60 16.95 -2.60
N THR A 224 0.10 16.80 -3.82
CA THR A 224 -1.27 16.40 -4.09
C THR A 224 -1.37 15.68 -5.42
N SER A 225 -2.33 14.77 -5.53
CA SER A 225 -2.76 14.14 -6.78
C SER A 225 -4.19 14.57 -7.09
N ILE A 226 -4.40 15.01 -8.33
CA ILE A 226 -5.71 15.32 -8.88
C ILE A 226 -5.96 14.31 -10.00
N ALA A 227 -7.03 13.52 -9.88
CA ALA A 227 -7.40 12.55 -10.89
C ALA A 227 -8.85 12.69 -11.34
N ASP A 228 -9.16 12.18 -12.52
CA ASP A 228 -10.54 11.99 -12.92
C ASP A 228 -11.16 10.77 -12.21
N ILE A 229 -12.49 10.58 -12.33
CA ILE A 229 -13.24 9.56 -11.58
C ILE A 229 -12.72 8.14 -11.87
N LEU A 230 -12.27 7.89 -13.11
CA LEU A 230 -11.72 6.59 -13.51
C LEU A 230 -10.22 6.44 -13.22
N GLY A 231 -9.54 7.49 -12.74
CA GLY A 231 -8.09 7.50 -12.54
C GLY A 231 -7.27 7.46 -13.84
N ASN A 232 -7.91 7.66 -14.99
CA ASN A 232 -7.32 7.66 -16.32
C ASN A 232 -6.42 8.87 -16.57
N HIS A 233 -6.74 10.01 -16.00
CA HIS A 233 -6.00 11.27 -16.10
C HIS A 233 -5.58 11.67 -14.70
N ARG A 234 -4.28 11.65 -14.41
CA ARG A 234 -3.72 12.07 -13.11
C ARG A 234 -2.76 13.23 -13.28
N VAL A 235 -2.89 14.24 -12.43
CA VAL A 235 -1.96 15.37 -12.31
C VAL A 235 -1.39 15.35 -10.90
N ASP A 236 -0.09 15.07 -10.79
CA ASP A 236 0.66 15.14 -9.56
C ASP A 236 1.34 16.50 -9.45
N LEU A 237 1.18 17.14 -8.29
CA LEU A 237 1.82 18.39 -7.93
C LEU A 237 2.65 18.17 -6.66
N GLY A 238 3.87 18.68 -6.65
CA GLY A 238 4.70 18.72 -5.46
C GLY A 238 5.44 20.04 -5.38
N ALA A 239 5.46 20.66 -4.21
CA ALA A 239 6.23 21.86 -3.92
C ALA A 239 6.86 21.76 -2.54
N ASN A 240 8.13 22.14 -2.40
CA ASN A 240 8.84 22.23 -1.14
C ASN A 240 9.45 23.63 -1.03
N LEU A 241 8.92 24.45 -0.13
CA LEU A 241 9.39 25.80 0.11
C LEU A 241 10.50 25.76 1.15
N PHE A 242 11.71 26.13 0.75
CA PHE A 242 12.86 26.24 1.65
C PHE A 242 13.34 27.70 1.75
N ARG A 243 13.15 28.32 2.92
CA ARG A 243 13.46 29.75 3.22
C ARG A 243 12.72 30.79 2.37
N ASP A 244 12.84 30.73 1.05
CA ASP A 244 12.27 31.67 0.08
C ASP A 244 11.76 30.94 -1.18
N VAL A 245 11.00 31.65 -2.01
CA VAL A 245 10.40 31.08 -3.23
C VAL A 245 11.45 30.70 -4.28
N THR A 246 12.65 31.28 -4.25
CA THR A 246 13.71 31.01 -5.24
C THR A 246 14.45 29.69 -4.99
N ASN A 247 14.36 29.16 -3.78
CA ASN A 247 14.87 27.84 -3.38
C ASN A 247 13.74 26.81 -3.25
N THR A 248 12.63 27.01 -3.97
CA THR A 248 11.50 26.07 -3.96
C THR A 248 11.78 24.89 -4.86
N ASP A 249 11.65 23.67 -4.35
CA ASP A 249 11.51 22.49 -5.21
C ASP A 249 10.08 22.44 -5.71
N ALA A 250 9.87 22.25 -7.00
CA ALA A 250 8.55 22.17 -7.59
C ALA A 250 8.54 21.09 -8.66
N SER A 251 7.45 20.33 -8.73
CA SER A 251 7.23 19.32 -9.76
C SER A 251 5.77 19.31 -10.18
N LEU A 252 5.58 19.08 -11.48
CA LEU A 252 4.29 18.84 -12.11
C LEU A 252 4.47 17.62 -12.99
N ARG A 253 3.59 16.63 -12.83
CA ARG A 253 3.54 15.46 -13.71
C ARG A 253 2.10 15.18 -14.10
N TYR A 254 1.89 14.96 -15.38
CA TYR A 254 0.64 14.45 -15.92
C TYR A 254 0.83 13.00 -16.34
N SER A 255 -0.12 12.14 -15.99
CA SER A 255 -0.15 10.73 -16.37
C SER A 255 -1.48 10.37 -17.04
N TYR A 256 -1.39 9.62 -18.13
CA TYR A 256 -2.51 9.08 -18.88
C TYR A 256 -2.48 7.55 -18.82
N LEU A 257 -3.47 6.97 -18.14
CA LEU A 257 -3.55 5.57 -17.73
C LEU A 257 -4.74 4.82 -18.36
N ALA A 258 -5.51 5.48 -19.25
CA ALA A 258 -6.72 4.89 -19.84
C ALA A 258 -6.44 3.72 -20.81
N ARG A 259 -5.19 3.58 -21.25
CA ARG A 259 -4.75 2.54 -22.18
C ARG A 259 -3.74 1.66 -21.47
N ARG A 260 -3.49 0.48 -22.04
CA ARG A 260 -2.51 -0.45 -21.50
C ARG A 260 -1.12 0.16 -21.29
N VAL A 261 -0.69 1.09 -22.14
CA VAL A 261 0.57 1.83 -21.90
C VAL A 261 0.26 3.02 -21.01
N ASP A 262 0.88 3.04 -19.83
CA ASP A 262 0.87 4.17 -18.93
C ASP A 262 1.85 5.22 -19.47
N TRP A 263 1.34 6.40 -19.84
CA TRP A 263 2.18 7.51 -20.29
C TRP A 263 2.29 8.56 -19.19
N SER A 264 3.48 9.09 -18.95
CA SER A 264 3.67 10.23 -18.07
C SER A 264 4.58 11.26 -18.72
N ALA A 265 4.28 12.53 -18.48
CA ALA A 265 5.16 13.64 -18.83
C ALA A 265 5.16 14.65 -17.69
N GLY A 266 6.30 15.26 -17.42
CA GLY A 266 6.41 16.20 -16.32
C GLY A 266 7.59 17.14 -16.45
N VAL A 267 7.57 18.14 -15.57
CA VAL A 267 8.64 19.13 -15.42
C VAL A 267 8.93 19.29 -13.94
N PHE A 268 10.18 19.61 -13.62
CA PHE A 268 10.60 19.85 -12.26
C PHE A 268 11.69 20.90 -12.16
N HIS A 269 11.73 21.53 -10.99
CA HIS A 269 12.81 22.36 -10.50
C HIS A 269 13.16 21.88 -9.10
N VAL A 270 14.45 21.69 -8.81
CA VAL A 270 14.93 21.32 -7.49
C VAL A 270 16.15 22.19 -7.16
N LYS A 271 16.19 22.76 -5.95
CA LYS A 271 17.33 23.51 -5.42
C LYS A 271 17.62 23.03 -4.01
N ASP A 272 18.64 22.19 -3.92
CA ASP A 272 19.06 21.59 -2.67
C ASP A 272 20.45 22.07 -2.23
N PHE A 273 20.72 21.91 -0.95
CA PHE A 273 22.01 22.14 -0.33
C PHE A 273 22.52 20.82 0.25
N TYR A 274 23.80 20.54 0.03
CA TYR A 274 24.42 19.27 0.37
C TYR A 274 25.68 19.50 1.20
N VAL A 275 25.86 18.63 2.20
CA VAL A 275 27.17 18.32 2.81
C VAL A 275 27.49 16.92 2.37
N ALA A 276 28.30 16.80 1.33
CA ALA A 276 28.66 15.51 0.77
C ALA A 276 29.96 15.62 -0.03
N ASP A 277 30.69 14.53 -0.06
CA ASP A 277 31.84 14.33 -0.94
C ASP A 277 31.46 13.91 -2.37
N ARG A 278 30.16 13.99 -2.74
CA ARG A 278 29.63 13.60 -4.05
C ARG A 278 28.47 14.44 -4.55
N THR A 279 28.36 14.50 -5.88
CA THR A 279 27.23 15.13 -6.59
C THR A 279 25.97 14.27 -6.55
N THR A 280 24.80 14.86 -6.85
CA THR A 280 23.54 14.09 -6.93
C THR A 280 23.51 13.07 -8.07
N LEU A 281 24.43 13.20 -9.03
CA LEU A 281 24.64 12.26 -10.13
C LEU A 281 25.74 11.24 -9.81
N GLY A 282 26.24 11.18 -8.57
CA GLY A 282 27.13 10.13 -8.08
C GLY A 282 28.62 10.35 -8.40
N GLN A 283 29.02 11.57 -8.78
CA GLN A 283 30.42 11.90 -9.07
C GLN A 283 31.15 12.37 -7.80
N PRO A 284 32.44 12.05 -7.60
CA PRO A 284 33.23 12.56 -6.49
C PRO A 284 33.43 14.08 -6.56
N LEU A 285 33.39 14.73 -5.40
CA LEU A 285 33.78 16.11 -5.15
C LEU A 285 35.04 16.09 -4.28
N GLY A 286 36.13 16.72 -4.75
CA GLY A 286 37.37 16.83 -3.97
C GLY A 286 38.14 15.51 -3.75
N GLU A 287 38.92 15.46 -2.68
CA GLU A 287 39.65 14.27 -2.23
C GLU A 287 38.72 13.26 -1.52
N GLU A 288 39.13 12.00 -1.47
CA GLU A 288 38.28 10.93 -0.94
C GLU A 288 38.02 11.11 0.58
N GLY A 289 36.74 11.29 0.94
CA GLY A 289 36.28 11.38 2.32
C GLY A 289 36.24 12.81 2.88
N GLU A 290 36.56 13.82 2.05
CA GLU A 290 36.36 15.23 2.40
C GLU A 290 34.97 15.68 1.94
N ASP A 291 34.10 16.00 2.90
CA ASP A 291 32.78 16.54 2.58
C ASP A 291 32.91 17.97 2.04
N SER A 292 32.27 18.21 0.90
CA SER A 292 32.08 19.56 0.36
C SER A 292 30.71 20.10 0.73
N TYR A 293 30.67 21.38 1.06
CA TYR A 293 29.45 22.18 1.15
C TYR A 293 29.14 22.73 -0.24
N PHE A 294 28.02 22.34 -0.84
CA PHE A 294 27.63 22.86 -2.15
C PHE A 294 26.12 22.96 -2.29
N SER A 295 25.67 23.72 -3.28
CA SER A 295 24.27 23.73 -3.70
C SER A 295 24.13 23.31 -5.15
N GLU A 296 23.04 22.63 -5.46
CA GLU A 296 22.76 22.16 -6.81
C GLU A 296 21.36 22.57 -7.23
N ARG A 297 21.27 23.29 -8.35
CA ARG A 297 20.01 23.64 -8.99
C ARG A 297 19.80 22.77 -10.21
N ARG A 298 18.64 22.14 -10.29
CA ARG A 298 18.25 21.27 -11.39
C ARG A 298 16.94 21.73 -12.00
N TRP A 299 16.93 21.92 -13.31
CA TRP A 299 15.71 22.08 -14.10
C TRP A 299 15.60 20.91 -15.03
N GLY A 300 14.44 20.27 -15.09
CA GLY A 300 14.29 19.12 -15.98
C GLY A 300 12.88 18.87 -16.46
N GLY A 301 12.81 18.08 -17.52
CA GLY A 301 11.59 17.49 -18.03
C GLY A 301 11.75 15.98 -18.10
N LEU A 302 10.66 15.25 -17.86
CA LEU A 302 10.61 13.80 -17.95
C LEU A 302 9.49 13.37 -18.90
N ILE A 303 9.75 12.32 -19.67
CA ILE A 303 8.75 11.56 -20.41
C ILE A 303 8.97 10.10 -20.07
N SER A 304 7.91 9.40 -19.71
CA SER A 304 7.95 7.99 -19.33
C SER A 304 6.82 7.23 -20.03
N ALA A 305 7.12 6.00 -20.43
CA ALA A 305 6.15 5.03 -20.91
C ALA A 305 6.35 3.73 -20.14
N SER A 306 5.30 3.22 -19.49
CA SER A 306 5.32 1.95 -18.77
C SER A 306 4.31 0.99 -19.38
N TYR A 307 4.77 -0.21 -19.74
CA TYR A 307 3.96 -1.30 -20.27
C TYR A 307 3.80 -2.41 -19.22
N PRO A 308 2.60 -2.56 -18.63
CA PRO A 308 2.27 -3.68 -17.76
C PRO A 308 2.15 -4.96 -18.59
N LEU A 309 3.09 -5.88 -18.34
CA LEU A 309 3.03 -7.25 -18.88
C LEU A 309 1.87 -8.01 -18.24
N HIS A 310 1.68 -7.82 -16.92
CA HIS A 310 0.54 -8.25 -16.08
C HIS A 310 0.56 -7.44 -14.77
N THR A 311 -0.37 -7.70 -13.85
CA THR A 311 -0.58 -6.94 -12.60
C THR A 311 0.68 -6.72 -11.77
N PHE A 312 1.61 -7.68 -11.78
CA PHE A 312 2.82 -7.65 -10.94
C PHE A 312 4.11 -7.35 -11.70
N ARG A 313 4.10 -7.18 -13.04
CA ARG A 313 5.31 -6.92 -13.83
C ARG A 313 5.12 -5.85 -14.87
N ARG A 314 6.09 -4.93 -14.93
CA ARG A 314 6.09 -3.82 -15.88
C ARG A 314 7.46 -3.65 -16.52
N VAL A 315 7.47 -3.26 -17.77
CA VAL A 315 8.67 -2.76 -18.48
C VAL A 315 8.43 -1.31 -18.80
N GLY A 316 9.38 -0.44 -18.51
CA GLY A 316 9.25 0.97 -18.79
C GLY A 316 10.49 1.56 -19.44
N VAL A 317 10.26 2.69 -20.10
CA VAL A 317 11.28 3.54 -20.71
C VAL A 317 11.05 4.95 -20.19
N ASP A 318 12.12 5.56 -19.69
CA ASP A 318 12.13 6.94 -19.24
C ASP A 318 13.14 7.73 -20.07
N LEU A 319 12.82 9.00 -20.31
CA LEU A 319 13.74 9.98 -20.84
C LEU A 319 13.66 11.21 -19.96
N THR A 320 14.76 11.51 -19.26
CA THR A 320 14.90 12.75 -18.50
C THR A 320 15.83 13.71 -19.24
N ALA A 321 15.38 14.92 -19.53
CA ALA A 321 16.25 16.02 -19.94
C ALA A 321 16.52 16.90 -18.72
N LEU A 322 17.79 17.16 -18.43
CA LEU A 322 18.21 17.82 -17.20
C LEU A 322 19.25 18.91 -17.50
N GLU A 323 19.07 20.08 -16.87
CA GLU A 323 20.10 21.08 -16.69
C GLU A 323 20.51 21.09 -15.22
N VAL A 324 21.81 20.95 -14.94
CA VAL A 324 22.42 20.99 -13.61
C VAL A 324 23.29 22.23 -13.52
N ARG A 325 23.16 22.97 -12.42
CA ARG A 325 24.06 24.07 -12.03
C ARG A 325 24.53 23.85 -10.61
N ARG A 326 25.83 23.73 -10.40
CA ARG A 326 26.46 23.53 -9.09
C ARG A 326 27.25 24.76 -8.66
N GLU A 327 27.08 25.13 -7.41
CA GLU A 327 27.81 26.19 -6.72
C GLU A 327 28.48 25.59 -5.49
N ILE A 328 29.81 25.52 -5.48
CA ILE A 328 30.59 25.09 -4.30
C ILE A 328 30.60 26.25 -3.30
N LEU A 329 30.30 25.94 -2.05
CA LEU A 329 30.12 26.89 -0.95
C LEU A 329 31.22 26.78 0.12
N ASP A 330 32.20 25.89 -0.06
CA ASP A 330 33.34 25.74 0.84
C ASP A 330 34.17 27.02 0.91
N GLN A 331 34.54 27.44 2.13
CA GLN A 331 35.36 28.62 2.38
C GLN A 331 36.80 28.17 2.72
N VAL A 332 37.76 28.41 1.82
CA VAL A 332 39.17 28.11 2.05
C VAL A 332 39.92 29.39 2.47
N ASP A 333 40.35 29.46 3.73
CA ASP A 333 41.40 30.34 4.24
C ASP A 333 41.39 31.83 3.81
N GLY A 334 40.27 32.53 3.99
CA GLY A 334 40.23 34.00 3.90
C GLY A 334 40.54 34.60 2.52
N THR A 335 40.83 33.77 1.51
CA THR A 335 40.73 34.09 0.10
C THR A 335 39.38 33.63 -0.40
N GLU A 336 38.62 34.49 -1.08
CA GLU A 336 37.39 34.03 -1.74
C GLU A 336 37.73 32.90 -2.71
N PRO A 337 37.30 31.65 -2.44
CA PRO A 337 37.44 30.60 -3.44
C PRO A 337 36.57 31.04 -4.62
N LEU A 338 37.17 31.11 -5.81
CA LEU A 338 36.37 31.35 -7.02
C LEU A 338 35.31 30.24 -7.08
N PRO A 339 34.00 30.55 -7.09
CA PRO A 339 32.99 29.53 -7.26
C PRO A 339 33.26 28.86 -8.60
N GLU A 340 33.65 27.58 -8.59
CA GLU A 340 33.71 26.78 -9.80
C GLU A 340 32.27 26.45 -10.20
N LEU A 341 31.61 27.44 -10.81
CA LEU A 341 30.27 27.29 -11.35
C LEU A 341 30.33 26.25 -12.44
N THR A 342 29.86 25.06 -12.11
CA THR A 342 29.83 23.96 -13.07
C THR A 342 28.39 23.81 -13.54
N GLN A 343 28.20 23.93 -14.87
CA GLN A 343 26.89 23.81 -15.50
C GLN A 343 26.94 22.73 -16.56
N GLY A 344 25.93 21.87 -16.56
CA GLY A 344 25.79 20.77 -17.50
C GLY A 344 24.35 20.62 -17.98
N ARG A 345 24.18 20.16 -19.21
CA ARG A 345 22.91 19.66 -19.75
C ARG A 345 23.12 18.24 -20.23
N LEU A 346 22.19 17.36 -19.91
CA LEU A 346 22.26 15.96 -20.29
C LEU A 346 20.87 15.37 -20.54
N LEU A 347 20.85 14.33 -21.37
CA LEU A 347 19.72 13.42 -21.51
C LEU A 347 20.05 12.11 -20.79
N LEU A 348 19.07 11.57 -20.08
CA LEU A 348 19.14 10.33 -19.33
C LEU A 348 18.02 9.39 -19.82
N PRO A 349 18.21 8.71 -20.97
CA PRO A 349 17.41 7.55 -21.32
C PRO A 349 17.64 6.41 -20.32
N ARG A 350 16.54 5.82 -19.85
CA ARG A 350 16.54 4.65 -18.97
C ARG A 350 15.55 3.61 -19.45
N VAL A 351 15.94 2.35 -19.43
CA VAL A 351 15.03 1.21 -19.56
C VAL A 351 14.98 0.48 -18.22
N HIS A 352 13.80 0.10 -17.79
CA HIS A 352 13.64 -0.59 -16.51
C HIS A 352 12.59 -1.71 -16.58
N HIS A 353 12.78 -2.73 -15.77
CA HIS A 353 11.82 -3.79 -15.51
C HIS A 353 11.58 -3.89 -14.02
N SER A 354 10.30 -3.92 -13.62
CA SER A 354 9.90 -4.07 -12.24
C SER A 354 9.01 -5.29 -12.05
N THR A 355 9.15 -5.93 -10.90
CA THR A 355 8.26 -6.99 -10.43
C THR A 355 7.92 -6.73 -8.97
N ASP A 356 6.65 -6.80 -8.60
CA ASP A 356 6.25 -6.70 -7.20
C ASP A 356 4.97 -7.50 -6.95
N ASN A 357 5.06 -8.55 -6.14
CA ASN A 357 3.92 -9.28 -5.60
C ASN A 357 4.07 -9.48 -4.08
N THR A 358 4.68 -8.50 -3.41
CA THR A 358 5.06 -8.57 -2.02
C THR A 358 3.84 -8.40 -1.11
N LEU A 359 3.63 -9.34 -0.20
CA LEU A 359 2.69 -9.23 0.91
C LEU A 359 3.39 -8.57 2.11
N TRP A 360 2.79 -7.48 2.59
CA TRP A 360 3.28 -6.72 3.74
C TRP A 360 2.63 -7.21 5.02
N GLY A 361 3.45 -7.45 6.04
CA GLY A 361 3.01 -7.72 7.40
C GLY A 361 3.16 -6.49 8.31
N TRP A 362 3.02 -6.72 9.62
CA TRP A 362 3.03 -5.65 10.63
C TRP A 362 4.32 -4.82 10.64
N THR A 363 5.49 -5.46 10.55
CA THR A 363 6.79 -4.79 10.65
C THR A 363 7.50 -4.57 9.31
N GLY A 364 7.03 -5.21 8.24
CA GLY A 364 7.64 -5.18 6.92
C GLY A 364 7.18 -6.33 6.02
N PRO A 365 7.83 -6.54 4.87
CA PRO A 365 7.51 -7.64 3.95
C PRO A 365 7.61 -9.02 4.60
N VAL A 366 6.64 -9.89 4.32
CA VAL A 366 6.60 -11.25 4.89
C VAL A 366 6.59 -12.35 3.83
N GLN A 367 6.06 -12.10 2.64
CA GLN A 367 5.95 -13.11 1.59
C GLN A 367 5.97 -12.47 0.21
N GLY A 368 6.44 -13.22 -0.80
CA GLY A 368 6.44 -12.77 -2.19
C GLY A 368 7.80 -12.24 -2.62
N ARG A 369 7.82 -11.52 -3.74
CA ARG A 369 9.03 -11.08 -4.42
C ARG A 369 8.89 -9.65 -4.90
N ARG A 370 10.00 -8.92 -4.78
CA ARG A 370 10.17 -7.59 -5.38
C ARG A 370 11.46 -7.54 -6.17
N SER A 371 11.45 -6.88 -7.32
CA SER A 371 12.69 -6.58 -8.01
C SER A 371 12.57 -5.36 -8.91
N ILE A 372 13.65 -4.61 -9.03
CA ILE A 372 13.84 -3.60 -10.06
C ILE A 372 15.18 -3.86 -10.75
N MET A 373 15.15 -3.85 -12.07
CA MET A 373 16.35 -3.88 -12.91
C MET A 373 16.27 -2.68 -13.83
N SER A 374 17.33 -1.89 -13.92
CA SER A 374 17.37 -0.71 -14.77
C SER A 374 18.72 -0.52 -15.41
N PHE A 375 18.70 0.00 -16.62
CA PHE A 375 19.86 0.47 -17.33
C PHE A 375 19.63 1.92 -17.75
N GLU A 376 20.51 2.81 -17.32
CA GLU A 376 20.49 4.24 -17.64
C GLU A 376 21.79 4.61 -18.34
N HIS A 377 21.70 5.47 -19.36
CA HIS A 377 22.87 6.00 -20.04
C HIS A 377 22.80 7.52 -20.08
N SER A 378 23.91 8.19 -19.78
CA SER A 378 23.97 9.65 -19.82
C SER A 378 24.55 10.14 -21.15
N VAL A 379 23.77 11.00 -21.81
CA VAL A 379 24.16 11.67 -23.05
C VAL A 379 24.37 13.16 -22.75
N PRO A 380 25.63 13.60 -22.52
CA PRO A 380 25.90 15.00 -22.25
C PRO A 380 25.66 15.85 -23.51
N LEU A 381 24.89 16.93 -23.36
CA LEU A 381 24.55 17.89 -24.42
C LEU A 381 25.45 19.13 -24.40
N SER A 382 25.82 19.62 -23.22
CA SER A 382 26.69 20.79 -23.06
C SER A 382 27.20 20.89 -21.63
N GLY A 383 28.47 21.26 -21.42
CA GLY A 383 29.01 21.41 -20.06
C GLY A 383 29.00 20.12 -19.24
N GLU A 384 29.82 20.05 -18.20
CA GLU A 384 30.10 18.87 -17.36
C GLU A 384 30.51 17.56 -18.08
N ARG A 385 31.55 16.91 -17.55
CA ARG A 385 31.96 15.56 -17.96
C ARG A 385 31.03 14.57 -17.26
N LEU A 386 29.86 14.32 -17.86
CA LEU A 386 28.80 13.45 -17.34
C LEU A 386 28.52 12.32 -18.34
N SER A 387 29.55 11.58 -18.74
CA SER A 387 29.43 10.46 -19.68
C SER A 387 29.61 9.12 -18.97
N TYR A 388 28.50 8.50 -18.59
CA TYR A 388 28.44 7.20 -17.95
C TYR A 388 27.28 6.34 -18.47
N GLY A 389 27.36 5.05 -18.19
CA GLY A 389 26.23 4.13 -18.22
C GLY A 389 26.17 3.37 -16.91
N THR A 390 24.97 3.17 -16.38
CA THR A 390 24.74 2.55 -15.09
C THR A 390 23.69 1.46 -15.20
N ALA A 391 24.03 0.26 -14.79
CA ALA A 391 23.09 -0.83 -14.59
C ALA A 391 22.86 -1.05 -13.10
N VAL A 392 21.60 -1.13 -12.66
CA VAL A 392 21.22 -1.43 -11.27
C VAL A 392 20.25 -2.60 -11.27
N GLY A 393 20.46 -3.52 -10.34
CA GLY A 393 19.53 -4.59 -10.01
C GLY A 393 19.33 -4.66 -8.50
N ASP A 394 18.09 -4.64 -8.03
CA ASP A 394 17.70 -4.99 -6.67
C ASP A 394 16.64 -6.08 -6.76
N TRP A 395 16.85 -7.20 -6.08
CA TRP A 395 15.97 -8.35 -6.04
C TRP A 395 15.77 -8.79 -4.60
N ARG A 396 14.53 -9.06 -4.20
CA ARG A 396 14.16 -9.43 -2.84
C ARG A 396 13.13 -10.54 -2.86
N GLN A 397 13.30 -11.51 -1.99
CA GLN A 397 12.43 -12.66 -1.88
C GLN A 397 12.14 -12.95 -0.41
N TYR A 398 10.87 -13.18 -0.13
CA TYR A 398 10.36 -13.43 1.21
C TYR A 398 9.57 -14.74 1.23
N TRP A 399 9.89 -15.60 2.19
CA TRP A 399 9.15 -16.83 2.45
C TRP A 399 8.64 -16.80 3.90
N ARG A 400 7.32 -16.89 4.05
CA ARG A 400 6.67 -16.98 5.36
C ARG A 400 6.33 -18.44 5.67
N THR A 401 6.60 -18.86 6.90
CA THR A 401 6.12 -20.14 7.45
C THR A 401 5.62 -19.89 8.87
N GLY A 402 4.29 -19.87 9.05
CA GLY A 402 3.67 -19.43 10.29
C GLY A 402 4.01 -17.97 10.61
N GLU A 403 4.69 -17.76 11.75
CA GLU A 403 5.15 -16.45 12.20
C GLU A 403 6.60 -16.12 11.82
N TYR A 404 7.29 -17.05 11.19
CA TYR A 404 8.69 -16.91 10.79
C TYR A 404 8.78 -16.45 9.33
N VAL A 405 9.79 -15.62 9.04
CA VAL A 405 10.09 -15.16 7.68
C VAL A 405 11.56 -15.34 7.38
N VAL A 406 11.87 -15.98 6.27
CA VAL A 406 13.19 -15.92 5.65
C VAL A 406 13.15 -14.88 4.54
N ALA A 407 14.04 -13.90 4.61
CA ALA A 407 14.18 -12.85 3.61
C ALA A 407 15.58 -12.92 2.98
N VAL A 408 15.65 -12.79 1.66
CA VAL A 408 16.91 -12.67 0.93
C VAL A 408 16.84 -11.45 0.02
N ARG A 409 17.89 -10.64 0.00
CA ARG A 409 18.07 -9.52 -0.92
C ARG A 409 19.38 -9.69 -1.68
N GLY A 410 19.32 -9.47 -2.99
CA GLY A 410 20.48 -9.27 -3.85
C GLY A 410 20.44 -7.88 -4.44
N PHE A 411 21.55 -7.15 -4.39
CA PHE A 411 21.72 -5.84 -5.00
C PHE A 411 23.02 -5.81 -5.78
N ALA A 412 22.99 -5.21 -6.96
CA ALA A 412 24.18 -4.95 -7.77
C ALA A 412 24.01 -3.62 -8.51
N ALA A 413 25.09 -2.85 -8.54
CA ALA A 413 25.19 -1.62 -9.31
C ALA A 413 26.51 -1.60 -10.07
N TRP A 414 26.45 -1.26 -11.35
CA TRP A 414 27.60 -1.31 -12.25
C TRP A 414 27.62 -0.04 -13.11
N SER A 415 28.51 0.90 -12.78
CA SER A 415 28.72 2.10 -13.60
C SER A 415 29.99 2.00 -14.43
N PHE A 416 29.91 2.45 -15.68
CA PHE A 416 31.03 2.50 -16.62
C PHE A 416 30.97 3.80 -17.44
N GLY A 417 31.99 4.05 -18.27
CA GLY A 417 32.10 5.27 -19.07
C GLY A 417 33.27 6.14 -18.61
N LYS A 418 33.31 7.38 -19.10
CA LYS A 418 34.39 8.31 -18.78
C LYS A 418 34.26 8.89 -17.38
N ASP A 419 33.01 9.06 -16.93
CA ASP A 419 32.68 9.73 -15.68
C ASP A 419 31.71 8.86 -14.84
N PRO A 420 32.11 7.62 -14.49
CA PRO A 420 31.22 6.65 -13.85
C PRO A 420 30.72 7.13 -12.49
N GLN A 421 29.48 6.77 -12.16
CA GLN A 421 28.91 6.96 -10.84
C GLN A 421 29.59 6.04 -9.83
N GLN A 422 29.69 6.50 -8.58
CA GLN A 422 30.15 5.67 -7.48
C GLN A 422 29.01 5.28 -6.53
N PHE A 423 29.09 4.06 -6.03
CA PHE A 423 28.14 3.47 -5.08
C PHE A 423 28.80 3.29 -3.72
N GLN A 424 27.96 3.31 -2.67
CA GLN A 424 28.40 3.24 -1.29
C GLN A 424 27.74 2.06 -0.58
N LEU A 425 28.52 1.30 0.18
CA LEU A 425 28.06 0.23 1.07
C LEU A 425 28.55 0.47 2.50
N GLY A 426 27.89 -0.17 3.46
CA GLY A 426 28.07 0.03 4.90
C GLY A 426 26.90 0.78 5.54
N GLY A 427 26.50 0.35 6.73
CA GLY A 427 25.37 0.90 7.48
C GLY A 427 24.12 0.02 7.44
N PRO A 428 22.98 0.52 7.97
CA PRO A 428 21.83 -0.33 8.30
C PRO A 428 20.98 -0.79 7.12
N ASN A 429 21.21 -0.24 5.92
CA ASN A 429 20.47 -0.57 4.70
C ASN A 429 21.31 -1.36 3.68
N THR A 430 22.58 -1.62 3.99
CA THR A 430 23.52 -2.30 3.09
C THR A 430 24.27 -3.40 3.86
N ILE A 431 25.43 -3.11 4.44
CA ILE A 431 26.22 -4.06 5.22
C ILE A 431 26.25 -3.61 6.68
N ARG A 432 25.42 -4.23 7.53
CA ARG A 432 25.42 -4.01 8.98
C ARG A 432 26.71 -4.53 9.60
N GLY A 433 27.10 -3.97 10.75
CA GLY A 433 28.42 -4.22 11.35
C GLY A 433 29.56 -3.35 10.80
N TYR A 434 29.26 -2.48 9.84
CA TYR A 434 30.17 -1.46 9.32
C TYR A 434 29.54 -0.07 9.44
N GLU A 435 30.38 0.97 9.40
CA GLU A 435 29.92 2.35 9.43
C GLU A 435 29.17 2.72 8.14
N ARG A 436 28.37 3.78 8.19
CA ARG A 436 27.60 4.23 7.02
C ARG A 436 28.57 4.65 5.91
N GLN A 437 28.33 4.16 4.70
CA GLN A 437 29.08 4.55 3.49
C GLN A 437 30.60 4.29 3.57
N GLN A 438 31.02 3.33 4.41
CA GLN A 438 32.42 2.99 4.63
C GLN A 438 33.12 2.41 3.39
N PHE A 439 32.38 1.75 2.49
CA PHE A 439 32.95 1.14 1.29
C PHE A 439 32.41 1.80 0.03
N ARG A 440 33.29 1.97 -0.95
CA ARG A 440 33.04 2.79 -2.13
C ARG A 440 33.62 2.14 -3.38
N GLY A 441 32.98 2.42 -4.51
CA GLY A 441 33.48 2.03 -5.82
C GLY A 441 32.46 2.26 -6.91
N ARG A 442 32.92 2.32 -8.16
CA ARG A 442 32.04 2.44 -9.34
C ARG A 442 31.19 1.20 -9.60
N HIS A 443 31.55 0.09 -8.97
CA HIS A 443 30.78 -1.15 -8.93
C HIS A 443 30.49 -1.51 -7.47
N ALA A 444 29.28 -2.02 -7.21
CA ALA A 444 28.91 -2.52 -5.90
C ALA A 444 28.01 -3.75 -6.04
N ALA A 445 28.18 -4.71 -5.13
CA ALA A 445 27.31 -5.87 -5.00
C ALA A 445 27.07 -6.19 -3.53
N LEU A 446 25.86 -6.66 -3.22
CA LEU A 446 25.41 -6.99 -1.88
C LEU A 446 24.45 -8.18 -1.93
N VAL A 447 24.61 -9.11 -1.01
CA VAL A 447 23.63 -10.14 -0.67
C VAL A 447 23.36 -10.08 0.81
N THR A 448 22.10 -10.04 1.18
CA THR A 448 21.62 -10.05 2.56
C THR A 448 20.71 -11.25 2.74
N ALA A 449 20.91 -12.01 3.82
CA ALA A 449 19.99 -13.04 4.28
C ALA A 449 19.53 -12.69 5.69
N GLU A 450 18.22 -12.75 5.93
CA GLU A 450 17.61 -12.49 7.23
C GLU A 450 16.64 -13.61 7.61
N PHE A 451 16.65 -13.96 8.89
CA PHE A 451 15.65 -14.80 9.52
C PHE A 451 14.92 -13.98 10.58
N ARG A 452 13.63 -13.75 10.38
CA ARG A 452 12.76 -12.94 11.24
C ARG A 452 11.81 -13.85 12.01
N TYR A 453 11.63 -13.56 13.30
CA TYR A 453 10.87 -14.40 14.22
C TYR A 453 10.08 -13.55 15.25
N PRO A 454 8.99 -14.08 15.84
CA PRO A 454 8.37 -13.46 17.02
C PRO A 454 9.40 -13.38 18.15
N PHE A 455 9.77 -12.16 18.56
CA PHE A 455 10.68 -11.98 19.70
C PHE A 455 9.90 -11.69 20.97
N LEU A 456 8.95 -10.75 20.91
CA LEU A 456 8.12 -10.39 22.05
C LEU A 456 6.72 -10.02 21.55
N GLU A 457 5.75 -10.86 21.90
CA GLU A 457 4.36 -10.69 21.45
C GLU A 457 3.72 -9.47 22.09
N TYR A 458 4.02 -9.20 23.36
CA TYR A 458 3.41 -8.11 24.12
C TYR A 458 4.27 -7.63 25.30
N VAL A 459 4.37 -6.31 25.45
CA VAL A 459 4.92 -5.61 26.62
C VAL A 459 3.90 -4.63 27.15
N LYS A 460 3.54 -4.80 28.43
CA LYS A 460 2.69 -3.86 29.17
C LYS A 460 3.54 -2.95 30.04
N LEU A 461 3.59 -1.67 29.71
CA LEU A 461 4.29 -0.66 30.50
C LEU A 461 3.29 0.10 31.38
N GLY A 462 3.41 0.00 32.70
CA GLY A 462 2.52 0.68 33.65
C GLY A 462 2.76 2.19 33.81
N TRP A 463 3.97 2.66 33.53
CA TRP A 463 4.37 4.07 33.56
C TRP A 463 5.29 4.36 32.36
N PRO A 464 5.20 5.53 31.71
CA PRO A 464 4.32 6.68 32.01
C PRO A 464 2.93 6.63 31.38
N PHE A 465 2.64 5.69 30.47
CA PHE A 465 1.44 5.74 29.61
C PHE A 465 0.45 4.58 29.79
N ARG A 466 0.69 3.63 30.71
CA ARG A 466 -0.13 2.40 30.85
C ARG A 466 -0.38 1.70 29.51
N SER A 467 0.63 1.68 28.65
CA SER A 467 0.51 1.26 27.26
C SER A 467 0.99 -0.18 27.03
N ALA A 468 0.61 -0.66 25.87
CA ALA A 468 0.49 -2.04 25.49
C ALA A 468 1.15 -2.16 24.11
N PHE A 469 2.40 -2.61 24.04
CA PHE A 469 3.16 -2.68 22.77
C PHE A 469 3.31 -4.13 22.35
N GLY A 470 2.82 -4.48 21.18
CA GLY A 470 2.88 -5.84 20.66
C GLY A 470 3.53 -5.96 19.30
N GLY A 471 3.77 -7.20 18.89
CA GLY A 471 4.32 -7.52 17.57
C GLY A 471 5.78 -7.10 17.40
N ILE A 472 6.59 -7.19 18.46
CA ILE A 472 8.03 -6.97 18.37
C ILE A 472 8.66 -8.22 17.76
N ARG A 473 9.26 -8.05 16.59
CA ARG A 473 9.93 -9.13 15.85
C ARG A 473 11.43 -9.03 16.07
N GLY A 474 12.08 -10.18 16.21
CA GLY A 474 13.53 -10.29 16.19
C GLY A 474 14.00 -10.65 14.79
N ASP A 475 15.23 -10.29 14.47
CA ASP A 475 15.90 -10.70 13.25
C ASP A 475 17.33 -11.18 13.51
N LEU A 476 17.73 -12.23 12.79
CA LEU A 476 19.12 -12.64 12.64
C LEU A 476 19.50 -12.33 11.20
N PHE A 477 20.68 -11.75 10.96
CA PHE A 477 21.09 -11.38 9.62
C PHE A 477 22.54 -11.71 9.32
N VAL A 478 22.81 -11.88 8.02
CA VAL A 478 24.15 -11.89 7.43
C VAL A 478 24.11 -11.05 6.17
N ASP A 479 24.99 -10.06 6.10
CA ASP A 479 25.21 -9.19 4.95
C ASP A 479 26.59 -9.47 4.36
N VAL A 480 26.66 -9.66 3.04
CA VAL A 480 27.89 -9.92 2.30
C VAL A 480 27.94 -8.98 1.11
N GLY A 481 28.96 -8.14 1.00
CA GLY A 481 29.05 -7.21 -0.12
C GLY A 481 30.46 -6.72 -0.41
N ALA A 482 30.60 -6.01 -1.51
CA ALA A 482 31.83 -5.38 -1.93
C ALA A 482 31.52 -4.15 -2.78
N ALA A 483 32.34 -3.12 -2.64
CA ALA A 483 32.38 -1.98 -3.54
C ALA A 483 33.82 -1.86 -4.06
N PHE A 484 33.98 -1.67 -5.37
CA PHE A 484 35.28 -1.67 -6.03
C PHE A 484 35.22 -0.90 -7.35
N ASP A 485 36.39 -0.46 -7.83
CA ASP A 485 36.50 0.21 -9.11
C ASP A 485 36.84 -0.76 -10.24
N GLU A 486 37.94 -1.49 -10.14
CA GLU A 486 38.38 -2.39 -11.21
C GLU A 486 38.15 -3.86 -10.85
N ALA A 487 37.36 -4.55 -11.68
CA ALA A 487 37.05 -5.97 -11.46
C ALA A 487 38.31 -6.87 -11.54
N GLU A 488 39.34 -6.45 -12.28
CA GLU A 488 40.61 -7.18 -12.42
C GLU A 488 41.44 -7.14 -11.14
N ASP A 489 41.28 -6.09 -10.33
CA ASP A 489 41.99 -5.90 -9.07
C ASP A 489 41.25 -6.53 -7.88
N PHE A 490 39.96 -6.83 -8.03
CA PHE A 490 39.15 -7.40 -6.97
C PHE A 490 39.68 -8.76 -6.50
N ARG A 491 39.92 -8.89 -5.19
CA ARG A 491 40.31 -10.11 -4.50
C ARG A 491 39.37 -10.35 -3.33
N ALA A 492 38.45 -11.31 -3.47
CA ALA A 492 37.54 -11.69 -2.38
C ALA A 492 38.30 -12.17 -1.13
N PHE A 493 39.36 -12.96 -1.33
CA PHE A 493 40.20 -13.52 -0.27
C PHE A 493 41.67 -13.16 -0.50
N GLY A 494 42.40 -12.99 0.60
CA GLY A 494 43.81 -12.66 0.55
C GLY A 494 44.46 -12.71 1.93
N ARG A 495 45.58 -12.02 2.09
CA ARG A 495 46.24 -11.78 3.39
C ARG A 495 46.23 -10.29 3.67
N PRO A 496 45.19 -9.76 4.33
CA PRO A 496 45.14 -8.36 4.72
C PRO A 496 46.36 -8.01 5.59
N PRO A 497 46.92 -6.79 5.47
CA PRO A 497 48.01 -6.35 6.33
C PRO A 497 47.64 -6.50 7.82
N GLY A 498 48.45 -7.24 8.59
CA GLY A 498 48.23 -7.46 10.02
C GLY A 498 47.25 -8.58 10.39
N ASP A 499 46.71 -9.32 9.43
CA ASP A 499 45.84 -10.48 9.69
C ASP A 499 46.30 -11.78 8.99
N ARG A 500 45.69 -12.90 9.38
CA ARG A 500 45.84 -14.20 8.71
C ARG A 500 45.11 -14.16 7.35
N ALA A 501 45.29 -15.20 6.55
CA ALA A 501 44.53 -15.33 5.30
C ALA A 501 43.02 -15.33 5.61
N GLY A 502 42.27 -14.49 4.90
CA GLY A 502 40.86 -14.20 5.18
C GLY A 502 40.25 -13.36 4.06
N LEU A 503 39.21 -12.61 4.38
CA LEU A 503 38.56 -11.69 3.42
C LEU A 503 39.45 -10.47 3.13
N GLN A 504 39.58 -10.09 1.86
CA GLN A 504 40.39 -8.93 1.44
C GLN A 504 39.52 -7.77 0.92
N ASP A 505 38.73 -7.97 -0.12
CA ASP A 505 37.83 -6.93 -0.66
C ASP A 505 36.35 -7.23 -0.40
N LEU A 506 36.02 -8.50 -0.14
CA LEU A 506 34.69 -8.88 0.33
C LEU A 506 34.50 -8.45 1.79
N ARG A 507 33.32 -7.94 2.10
CA ARG A 507 32.92 -7.48 3.44
C ARG A 507 31.76 -8.32 3.92
N VAL A 508 31.86 -8.78 5.16
CA VAL A 508 30.84 -9.62 5.78
C VAL A 508 30.51 -9.05 7.15
N GLY A 509 29.23 -8.80 7.34
CA GLY A 509 28.65 -8.42 8.62
C GLY A 509 27.57 -9.43 9.00
N PHE A 510 27.50 -9.78 10.28
CA PHE A 510 26.41 -10.61 10.79
C PHE A 510 25.93 -10.08 12.12
N GLY A 511 24.71 -10.41 12.52
CA GLY A 511 24.21 -9.90 13.78
C GLY A 511 22.76 -10.20 14.07
N VAL A 512 22.23 -9.44 15.01
CA VAL A 512 20.88 -9.56 15.52
C VAL A 512 20.21 -8.20 15.56
N GLY A 513 18.90 -8.18 15.40
CA GLY A 513 18.11 -6.96 15.46
C GLY A 513 16.73 -7.17 16.06
N ALA A 514 16.04 -6.06 16.26
CA ALA A 514 14.65 -6.01 16.66
C ALA A 514 13.90 -4.97 15.83
N ARG A 515 12.68 -5.34 15.43
CA ARG A 515 11.73 -4.52 14.68
C ARG A 515 10.47 -4.35 15.50
N ALA A 516 9.98 -3.12 15.59
CA ALA A 516 8.71 -2.83 16.25
C ALA A 516 8.00 -1.68 15.55
N ARG A 517 6.68 -1.61 15.75
CA ARG A 517 5.92 -0.37 15.56
C ARG A 517 5.43 0.08 16.92
N ILE A 518 5.99 1.19 17.40
CA ILE A 518 5.56 1.81 18.64
C ILE A 518 4.68 2.99 18.24
N ALA A 519 3.37 2.88 18.51
CA ALA A 519 2.35 3.70 17.87
C ALA A 519 2.46 3.63 16.33
N TYR A 520 2.66 4.77 15.66
CA TYR A 520 2.80 4.85 14.21
C TYR A 520 4.25 4.85 13.71
N LEU A 521 5.23 4.77 14.64
CA LEU A 521 6.65 4.87 14.30
C LEU A 521 7.25 3.48 14.07
N PRO A 522 7.71 3.16 12.86
CA PRO A 522 8.53 1.97 12.62
C PRO A 522 9.91 2.18 13.24
N LEU A 523 10.30 1.28 14.13
CA LEU A 523 11.56 1.29 14.86
C LEU A 523 12.36 0.04 14.52
N ARG A 524 13.64 0.27 14.26
CA ARG A 524 14.62 -0.78 13.98
C ARG A 524 15.89 -0.53 14.78
N ILE A 525 16.35 -1.57 15.45
CA ILE A 525 17.61 -1.61 16.18
C ILE A 525 18.37 -2.84 15.69
N ASP A 526 19.57 -2.65 15.13
CA ASP A 526 20.44 -3.75 14.70
C ASP A 526 21.80 -3.63 15.39
N VAL A 527 22.35 -4.75 15.81
CA VAL A 527 23.75 -4.86 16.24
C VAL A 527 24.44 -5.82 15.30
N GLY A 528 25.42 -5.32 14.55
CA GLY A 528 26.20 -6.11 13.62
C GLY A 528 27.67 -6.18 14.03
N TRP A 529 28.32 -7.29 13.72
CA TRP A 529 29.75 -7.50 13.87
C TRP A 529 30.39 -7.68 12.50
N PRO A 530 31.44 -6.93 12.17
CA PRO A 530 32.22 -7.17 10.97
C PRO A 530 33.14 -8.38 11.18
N THR A 531 33.43 -9.13 10.12
CA THR A 531 34.37 -10.25 10.20
C THR A 531 35.27 -10.34 8.98
N THR A 532 36.51 -10.78 9.20
CA THR A 532 37.47 -11.18 8.14
C THR A 532 37.51 -12.70 7.92
N LEU A 533 36.60 -13.44 8.55
CA LEU A 533 36.62 -14.91 8.77
C LEU A 533 37.77 -15.41 9.66
N SER A 534 38.87 -14.67 9.77
CA SER A 534 39.95 -14.93 10.74
C SER A 534 39.71 -14.24 12.09
N ARG A 535 39.02 -13.09 12.09
CA ARG A 535 38.66 -12.32 13.29
C ARG A 535 37.25 -11.76 13.20
N VAL A 536 36.68 -11.45 14.37
CA VAL A 536 35.42 -10.71 14.52
C VAL A 536 35.78 -9.37 15.14
N GLY A 537 35.33 -8.28 14.54
CA GLY A 537 35.55 -6.92 15.02
C GLY A 537 34.55 -6.51 16.12
N GLU A 538 34.61 -5.23 16.50
CA GLU A 538 33.71 -4.67 17.51
C GLU A 538 32.28 -4.49 16.97
N PRO A 539 31.25 -4.59 17.84
CA PRO A 539 29.86 -4.41 17.43
C PRO A 539 29.59 -2.97 17.01
N VAL A 540 28.87 -2.80 15.89
CA VAL A 540 28.34 -1.52 15.44
C VAL A 540 26.82 -1.52 15.63
N TRP A 541 26.32 -0.54 16.37
CA TRP A 541 24.90 -0.34 16.65
C TRP A 541 24.27 0.56 15.60
N HIS A 542 23.13 0.14 15.07
CA HIS A 542 22.34 0.90 14.12
C HIS A 542 20.94 1.16 14.68
N PHE A 543 20.53 2.42 14.67
CA PHE A 543 19.20 2.86 15.06
C PHE A 543 18.52 3.52 13.85
N THR A 544 17.31 3.07 13.49
CA THR A 544 16.54 3.62 12.37
C THR A 544 15.08 3.83 12.78
N ILE A 545 14.55 5.02 12.48
CA ILE A 545 13.11 5.33 12.55
C ILE A 545 12.60 5.51 11.12
N ALA A 546 12.32 4.40 10.44
CA ALA A 546 11.81 4.39 9.07
C ALA A 546 11.16 3.03 8.75
N PRO A 547 10.20 2.96 7.81
CA PRO A 547 9.64 1.70 7.35
C PRO A 547 10.71 0.75 6.79
N GLU A 548 10.49 -0.56 6.93
CA GLU A 548 11.35 -1.58 6.32
C GLU A 548 11.11 -1.62 4.79
N PHE A 549 12.17 -1.71 3.98
CA PHE A 549 12.11 -1.55 2.52
C PHE A 549 11.65 -2.80 1.76
#